data_AF-A0A1B8YF41-F1
#
_entry.id   AF-A0A1B8YF41-F1
#
_cell.length_a   1.000
_cell.length_b   1.000
_cell.length_c   1.000
_cell.angle_alpha   90.00
_cell.angle_beta   90.00
_cell.angle_gamma   90.00
#
_symmetry.space_group_name_H-M   'P 1'
#
loop_
_entity.id
_entity.type
_entity.pdbx_description
1 polymer ?
#
loop_
_entity_poly.entity_id
_entity_poly.type
_entity_poly.pdbx_seq_one_letter_code
_entity_poly.pdbx_strand_id
1 'polypeptide(L)'
;MTLSYLPDDICRLITRRLTDSLESGWAPWQQPWQAASEYGLPQHALTGQPFSGINVLLLWQTMLQRQLISNRWLTGDDLRALGGWVVNGEKPTTIVRYRPSMSLIRVINLEQCEGLPTELQPGFPLPPRPAPGFTAAQQLVTASGIPVVHRSGIVPVPTIS
;
A
#
# COMPACT_ATOMS: atom_id res chain seq x y z
N MET A 1 -12.55 22.55 -14.87
CA MET A 1 -13.82 21.78 -14.95
C MET A 1 -13.66 20.55 -14.07
N THR A 2 -14.00 20.67 -12.79
CA THR A 2 -13.89 19.59 -11.80
C THR A 2 -15.09 18.67 -12.01
N LEU A 3 -14.88 17.46 -12.54
CA LEU A 3 -15.93 16.44 -12.57
C LEU A 3 -16.28 16.12 -11.11
N SER A 4 -17.38 16.70 -10.60
CA SER A 4 -17.91 16.38 -9.29
C SER A 4 -18.67 15.06 -9.42
N TYR A 5 -17.95 13.95 -9.31
CA TYR A 5 -18.58 12.64 -9.16
C TYR A 5 -19.35 12.60 -7.85
N LEU A 6 -20.58 12.06 -7.88
CA LEU A 6 -21.28 11.75 -6.65
C LEU A 6 -20.55 10.58 -5.95
N PRO A 7 -20.63 10.47 -4.61
CA PRO A 7 -20.00 9.36 -3.88
C PRO A 7 -20.36 7.98 -4.44
N ASP A 8 -21.62 7.80 -4.86
CA ASP A 8 -22.11 6.54 -5.46
C ASP A 8 -21.42 6.21 -6.79
N ASP A 9 -21.12 7.22 -7.61
CA ASP A 9 -20.41 7.02 -8.87
C ASP A 9 -18.98 6.56 -8.62
N ILE A 10 -18.32 7.13 -7.60
CA ILE A 10 -16.98 6.72 -7.18
C ILE A 10 -17.01 5.27 -6.68
N CYS A 11 -17.97 4.91 -5.82
CA CYS A 11 -18.14 3.54 -5.35
C CYS A 11 -18.32 2.58 -6.52
N ARG A 12 -19.24 2.85 -7.44
CA ARG A 12 -19.49 2.01 -8.62
C ARG A 12 -18.25 1.86 -9.50
N LEU A 13 -17.52 2.95 -9.73
CA LEU A 13 -16.27 2.93 -10.50
C LEU A 13 -15.24 2.01 -9.86
N ILE A 14 -15.03 2.14 -8.55
CA ILE A 14 -14.04 1.34 -7.82
C ILE A 14 -14.47 -0.11 -7.73
N THR A 15 -15.74 -0.39 -7.42
CA THR A 15 -16.30 -1.74 -7.40
C THR A 15 -16.10 -2.41 -8.75
N ARG A 16 -16.47 -1.74 -9.85
CA ARG A 16 -16.30 -2.30 -11.20
C ARG A 16 -14.84 -2.63 -11.49
N ARG A 17 -13.92 -1.69 -11.22
CA ARG A 17 -12.48 -1.93 -11.40
C ARG A 17 -12.00 -3.17 -10.64
N LEU A 18 -12.47 -3.37 -9.41
CA LEU A 18 -12.10 -4.55 -8.62
C LEU A 18 -12.74 -5.83 -9.15
N THR A 19 -14.02 -5.79 -9.52
CA THR A 19 -14.71 -6.93 -10.13
C THR A 19 -14.02 -7.37 -11.41
N ASP A 20 -13.71 -6.44 -12.32
CA ASP A 20 -13.01 -6.74 -13.57
C ASP A 20 -11.64 -7.41 -13.30
N SER A 21 -10.97 -6.99 -12.23
CA SER A 21 -9.67 -7.57 -11.84
C SER A 21 -9.83 -8.99 -11.29
N LEU A 22 -10.89 -9.25 -10.50
CA LEU A 22 -11.22 -10.58 -9.99
C LEU A 22 -11.64 -11.54 -11.12
N GLU A 23 -12.44 -11.07 -12.06
CA GLU A 23 -12.85 -11.84 -13.25
C GLU A 23 -11.65 -12.22 -14.13
N SER A 24 -10.62 -11.38 -14.13
CA SER A 24 -9.33 -11.66 -14.78
C SER A 24 -8.45 -12.66 -14.01
N GLY A 25 -8.97 -13.27 -12.93
CA GLY A 25 -8.27 -14.23 -12.09
C GLY A 25 -7.30 -13.60 -11.08
N TRP A 26 -7.38 -12.28 -10.86
CA TRP A 26 -6.49 -11.57 -9.98
C TRP A 26 -7.19 -11.02 -8.74
N ALA A 27 -6.82 -11.51 -7.56
CA ALA A 27 -7.28 -10.99 -6.28
C ALA A 27 -6.22 -10.09 -5.63
N PRO A 28 -6.49 -8.78 -5.42
CA PRO A 28 -5.48 -7.82 -4.93
C PRO A 28 -4.89 -8.17 -3.56
N TRP A 29 -5.66 -8.87 -2.73
CA TRP A 29 -5.25 -9.32 -1.39
C TRP A 29 -4.57 -10.69 -1.39
N GLN A 30 -4.56 -11.41 -2.51
CA GLN A 30 -3.82 -12.66 -2.68
C GLN A 30 -2.51 -12.40 -3.42
N GLN A 31 -1.59 -11.71 -2.73
CA GLN A 31 -0.22 -11.53 -3.22
C GLN A 31 0.61 -12.78 -2.90
N PRO A 32 1.45 -13.30 -3.82
CA PRO A 32 2.55 -14.17 -3.44
C PRO A 32 3.57 -13.26 -2.76
N TRP A 33 3.65 -13.30 -1.43
CA TRP A 33 4.55 -12.50 -0.61
C TRP A 33 6.02 -12.85 -0.90
N GLN A 34 6.54 -12.52 -2.08
CA GLN A 34 7.94 -12.69 -2.41
C GLN A 34 8.77 -11.70 -1.59
N ALA A 35 9.80 -12.22 -0.92
CA ALA A 35 10.58 -11.53 0.10
C ALA A 35 11.47 -10.39 -0.43
N ALA A 36 11.48 -10.11 -1.74
CA ALA A 36 12.46 -9.25 -2.41
C ALA A 36 11.95 -7.84 -2.75
N SER A 37 10.73 -7.49 -2.37
CA SER A 37 10.14 -6.18 -2.69
C SER A 37 9.73 -5.44 -1.43
N GLU A 38 9.74 -4.10 -1.48
CA GLU A 38 9.21 -3.21 -0.46
C GLU A 38 7.67 -3.34 -0.30
N TYR A 39 7.06 -4.51 -0.54
CA TYR A 39 5.62 -4.78 -0.42
C TYR A 39 5.16 -4.77 1.06
N GLY A 40 5.32 -3.63 1.72
CA GLY A 40 4.56 -3.24 2.90
C GLY A 40 3.24 -2.58 2.48
N LEU A 41 2.54 -2.01 3.46
CA LEU A 41 1.42 -1.13 3.15
C LEU A 41 1.94 0.05 2.31
N PRO A 42 1.26 0.42 1.21
CA PRO A 42 1.56 1.65 0.50
C PRO A 42 1.53 2.82 1.47
N GLN A 43 2.48 3.74 1.34
CA GLN A 43 2.62 4.87 2.26
C GLN A 43 2.90 6.17 1.51
N HIS A 44 2.51 7.28 2.14
CA HIS A 44 2.84 8.61 1.65
C HIS A 44 4.33 8.88 1.85
N ALA A 45 5.04 9.23 0.78
CA ALA A 45 6.51 9.29 0.78
C ALA A 45 7.09 10.33 1.74
N LEU A 46 6.40 11.47 1.92
CA LEU A 46 6.86 12.54 2.81
C LEU A 46 6.55 12.32 4.30
N THR A 47 5.43 11.67 4.62
CA THR A 47 4.93 11.60 6.00
C THR A 47 5.08 10.21 6.61
N GLY A 48 5.40 9.20 5.79
CA GLY A 48 5.43 7.79 6.19
C GLY A 48 4.06 7.22 6.57
N GLN A 49 2.98 7.99 6.40
CA GLN A 49 1.65 7.54 6.79
C GLN A 49 1.16 6.47 5.80
N PRO A 50 0.79 5.27 6.28
CA PRO A 50 0.25 4.23 5.41
C PRO A 50 -1.12 4.63 4.88
N PHE A 51 -1.38 4.31 3.61
CA PHE A 51 -2.72 4.34 3.05
C PHE A 51 -3.57 3.25 3.71
N SER A 52 -4.88 3.48 3.76
CA SER A 52 -5.83 2.57 4.41
C SER A 52 -6.99 2.20 3.49
N GLY A 53 -7.67 1.11 3.86
CA GLY A 53 -8.87 0.63 3.18
C GLY A 53 -8.66 0.35 1.71
N ILE A 54 -9.58 0.84 0.88
CA ILE A 54 -9.63 0.57 -0.56
C ILE A 54 -8.38 1.05 -1.31
N ASN A 55 -7.73 2.11 -0.82
CA ASN A 55 -6.55 2.68 -1.47
C ASN A 55 -5.38 1.71 -1.45
N VAL A 56 -5.27 0.84 -0.45
CA VAL A 56 -4.22 -0.19 -0.39
C VAL A 56 -4.34 -1.12 -1.61
N LEU A 57 -5.55 -1.58 -1.91
CA LEU A 57 -5.81 -2.49 -3.03
C LEU A 57 -5.55 -1.80 -4.37
N LEU A 58 -5.98 -0.54 -4.53
CA LEU A 58 -5.78 0.23 -5.76
C LEU A 58 -4.30 0.50 -6.07
N LEU A 59 -3.52 0.74 -5.02
CA LEU A 59 -2.08 0.99 -5.14
C LEU A 59 -1.32 -0.30 -5.43
N TRP A 60 -1.60 -1.39 -4.71
CA TRP A 60 -1.03 -2.71 -5.00
C TRP A 60 -1.36 -3.19 -6.42
N GLN A 61 -2.59 -2.97 -6.89
CA GLN A 61 -2.95 -3.26 -8.28
C GLN A 61 -2.01 -2.54 -9.25
N THR A 62 -1.74 -1.27 -8.98
CA THR A 62 -0.92 -0.47 -9.88
C THR A 62 0.56 -0.86 -9.80
N MET A 63 1.06 -1.17 -8.60
CA MET A 63 2.42 -1.70 -8.43
C MET A 63 2.63 -2.95 -9.25
N LEU A 64 1.70 -3.91 -9.16
CA LEU A 64 1.83 -5.15 -9.90
C LEU A 64 1.72 -4.93 -11.41
N GLN A 65 0.72 -4.17 -11.87
CA GLN A 65 0.50 -3.91 -13.29
C GLN A 65 1.69 -3.22 -13.97
N ARG A 66 2.44 -2.42 -13.21
CA ARG A 66 3.58 -1.63 -13.71
C ARG A 66 4.93 -2.10 -13.19
N GLN A 67 4.97 -3.24 -12.49
CA GLN A 67 6.18 -3.83 -11.91
C GLN A 67 6.95 -2.87 -11.00
N LEU A 68 6.24 -2.04 -10.24
CA LEU A 68 6.82 -1.11 -9.27
C LEU A 68 7.16 -1.86 -7.97
N ILE A 69 8.32 -1.56 -7.42
CA ILE A 69 8.87 -2.20 -6.22
C ILE A 69 8.64 -1.35 -4.98
N SER A 70 8.67 -0.02 -5.09
CA SER A 70 8.55 0.89 -3.97
C SER A 70 7.12 1.09 -3.53
N ASN A 71 6.87 1.04 -2.21
CA ASN A 71 5.55 1.31 -1.64
C ASN A 71 5.29 2.80 -1.39
N ARG A 72 6.17 3.70 -1.83
CA ARG A 72 6.12 5.13 -1.53
C ARG A 72 5.43 5.92 -2.66
N TRP A 73 4.51 6.80 -2.26
CA TRP A 73 3.68 7.58 -3.19
C TRP A 73 3.66 9.06 -2.83
N LEU A 74 3.60 9.93 -3.84
CA LEU A 74 3.49 11.37 -3.72
C LEU A 74 2.18 11.86 -4.35
N THR A 75 1.62 12.96 -3.86
CA THR A 75 0.63 13.71 -4.64
C THR A 75 1.32 14.53 -5.72
N GLY A 76 0.54 14.97 -6.72
CA GLY A 76 1.08 15.88 -7.74
C GLY A 76 1.54 17.24 -7.18
N ASP A 77 0.98 17.65 -6.04
CA ASP A 77 1.36 18.90 -5.37
C ASP A 77 2.72 18.73 -4.67
N ASP A 78 2.91 17.59 -3.98
CA ASP A 78 4.20 17.24 -3.36
C ASP A 78 5.30 17.15 -4.41
N LEU A 79 5.04 16.47 -5.53
CA LEU A 79 6.02 16.31 -6.61
C LEU A 79 6.51 17.68 -7.12
N ARG A 80 5.58 18.62 -7.34
CA ARG A 80 5.93 19.98 -7.77
C ARG A 80 6.69 20.76 -6.70
N ALA A 81 6.30 20.61 -5.43
CA ALA A 81 7.01 21.26 -4.32
C ALA A 81 8.46 20.78 -4.17
N LEU A 82 8.72 19.51 -4.53
CA LEU A 82 10.07 18.92 -4.54
C LEU A 82 10.88 19.27 -5.80
N GLY A 83 10.29 19.95 -6.78
CA GLY A 83 10.93 20.25 -8.07
C GLY A 83 11.04 19.04 -9.01
N GLY A 84 10.37 17.93 -8.68
CA GLY A 84 10.37 16.73 -9.52
C GLY A 84 9.31 16.77 -10.62
N TRP A 85 9.43 15.85 -11.58
CA TRP A 85 8.48 15.67 -12.67
C TRP A 85 8.20 14.19 -12.90
N VAL A 86 7.05 13.91 -13.53
CA VAL A 86 6.67 12.55 -13.93
C VAL A 86 7.44 12.19 -15.19
N VAL A 87 8.01 10.98 -15.22
CA VAL A 87 8.69 10.45 -16.41
C VAL A 87 7.72 10.41 -17.59
N ASN A 88 8.20 10.73 -18.79
CA ASN A 88 7.35 10.77 -19.97
C ASN A 88 6.71 9.40 -20.25
N GLY A 89 5.40 9.36 -20.43
CA GLY A 89 4.62 8.12 -20.62
C GLY A 89 4.05 7.53 -19.34
N GLU A 90 4.58 7.89 -18.17
CA GLU A 90 4.06 7.43 -16.88
C GLU A 90 2.77 8.15 -16.49
N LYS A 91 1.87 7.43 -15.82
CA LYS A 91 0.53 7.95 -15.47
C LYS A 91 0.29 7.88 -13.96
N PRO A 92 -0.18 8.96 -13.31
CA PRO A 92 -0.58 8.87 -11.91
C PRO A 92 -1.69 7.84 -11.67
N THR A 93 -1.68 7.25 -10.47
CA THR A 93 -2.71 6.35 -9.98
C THR A 93 -3.82 7.12 -9.31
N THR A 94 -5.07 6.83 -9.67
CA THR A 94 -6.25 7.41 -9.03
C THR A 94 -6.61 6.63 -7.76
N ILE A 95 -6.76 7.33 -6.64
CA ILE A 95 -7.19 6.80 -5.34
C ILE A 95 -8.34 7.64 -4.77
N VAL A 96 -8.93 7.17 -3.68
CA VAL A 96 -10.08 7.82 -3.02
C VAL A 96 -9.62 8.61 -1.79
N ARG A 97 -10.07 9.86 -1.68
CA ARG A 97 -9.87 10.72 -0.50
C ARG A 97 -11.22 11.06 0.13
N TYR A 98 -11.29 10.98 1.45
CA TYR A 98 -12.51 11.18 2.23
C TYR A 98 -12.43 12.43 3.11
N ARG A 99 -12.68 13.65 2.60
CA ARG A 99 -12.82 14.89 3.43
C ARG A 99 -13.51 16.05 2.68
N PRO A 100 -14.60 16.65 3.20
CA PRO A 100 -15.68 16.06 4.02
C PRO A 100 -16.55 15.08 3.22
N SER A 101 -16.41 15.07 1.89
CA SER A 101 -17.03 14.13 0.96
C SER A 101 -15.97 13.25 0.29
N MET A 102 -16.43 12.18 -0.36
CA MET A 102 -15.58 11.31 -1.16
C MET A 102 -15.15 12.03 -2.45
N SER A 103 -13.86 12.00 -2.75
CA SER A 103 -13.28 12.58 -3.96
C SER A 103 -12.19 11.67 -4.51
N LEU A 104 -11.93 11.78 -5.81
CA LEU A 104 -10.80 11.11 -6.44
C LEU A 104 -9.58 12.03 -6.45
N ILE A 105 -8.43 11.47 -6.09
CA ILE A 105 -7.14 12.17 -6.19
C ILE A 105 -6.15 11.31 -6.95
N ARG A 106 -5.09 11.97 -7.44
CA ARG A 106 -4.00 11.31 -8.16
C ARG A 106 -2.75 11.30 -7.30
N VAL A 107 -2.14 10.12 -7.20
CA VAL A 107 -0.84 9.92 -6.58
C VAL A 107 0.10 9.24 -7.58
N ILE A 108 1.39 9.46 -7.44
CA ILE A 108 2.41 8.93 -8.33
C ILE A 108 3.48 8.22 -7.49
N ASN A 109 3.96 7.08 -7.99
CA ASN A 109 5.02 6.35 -7.31
C ASN A 109 6.38 7.05 -7.51
N LEU A 110 7.30 6.89 -6.56
CA LEU A 110 8.64 7.48 -6.66
C LEU A 110 9.42 6.96 -7.87
N GLU A 111 9.26 5.69 -8.24
CA GLU A 111 9.91 5.08 -9.42
C GLU A 111 9.44 5.68 -10.75
N GLN A 112 8.34 6.43 -10.73
CA GLN A 112 7.75 7.07 -11.92
C GLN A 112 8.09 8.56 -12.00
N CYS A 113 8.97 9.03 -11.11
CA CYS A 113 9.34 10.43 -10.98
C CYS A 113 10.85 10.62 -11.17
N GLU A 114 11.21 11.75 -11.75
CA GLU A 114 12.59 12.25 -11.85
C GLU A 114 12.73 13.58 -11.12
N GLY A 115 13.97 14.01 -10.86
CA GLY A 115 14.25 15.26 -10.16
C GLY A 115 13.92 15.24 -8.67
N LEU A 116 13.71 14.07 -8.07
CA LEU A 116 13.47 13.92 -6.64
C LEU A 116 14.77 14.07 -5.82
N PRO A 117 14.70 14.64 -4.60
CA PRO A 117 15.82 14.63 -3.66
C PRO A 117 16.33 13.22 -3.39
N THR A 118 17.64 13.08 -3.15
CA THR A 118 18.30 11.78 -2.94
C THR A 118 17.68 10.96 -1.80
N GLU A 119 17.15 11.61 -0.77
CA GLU A 119 16.47 10.96 0.38
C GLU A 119 15.21 10.19 -0.02
N LEU A 120 14.56 10.61 -1.11
CA LEU A 120 13.36 10.00 -1.65
C LEU A 120 13.66 9.02 -2.78
N GLN A 121 14.91 8.85 -3.19
CA GLN A 121 15.24 7.89 -4.23
C GLN A 121 14.98 6.45 -3.72
N PRO A 122 14.41 5.57 -4.57
CA PRO A 122 14.26 4.15 -4.24
C PRO A 122 15.65 3.50 -4.04
N GLY A 123 15.81 2.69 -2.99
CA GLY A 123 17.08 2.01 -2.66
C GLY A 123 17.78 2.41 -1.35
N PHE A 124 17.22 3.33 -0.55
CA PHE A 124 17.69 3.56 0.83
C PHE A 124 17.26 2.38 1.72
N PRO A 125 18.15 1.79 2.56
CA PRO A 125 17.99 0.43 3.02
C PRO A 125 16.66 0.22 3.74
N LEU A 126 15.93 -0.82 3.31
CA LEU A 126 14.80 -1.32 4.08
C LEU A 126 15.28 -1.59 5.50
N PRO A 127 14.55 -1.13 6.55
CA PRO A 127 14.84 -1.60 7.89
C PRO A 127 14.81 -3.13 7.85
N PRO A 128 15.78 -3.81 8.50
CA PRO A 128 15.83 -5.25 8.49
C PRO A 128 14.47 -5.78 8.91
N ARG A 129 13.91 -6.71 8.14
CA ARG A 129 12.66 -7.37 8.50
C ARG A 129 12.83 -7.85 9.95
N PRO A 130 11.99 -7.44 10.91
CA PRO A 130 12.07 -8.00 12.24
C PRO A 130 11.97 -9.51 12.07
N ALA A 131 12.93 -10.24 12.64
CA ALA A 131 12.91 -11.69 12.58
C ALA A 131 11.50 -12.13 13.04
N PRO A 132 10.81 -13.02 12.31
CA PRO A 132 9.52 -13.53 12.75
C PRO A 132 9.73 -14.29 14.06
N GLY A 133 9.68 -13.57 15.16
CA GLY A 133 9.73 -14.11 16.50
C GLY A 133 8.32 -14.47 16.90
N PHE A 134 8.09 -15.75 17.15
CA PHE A 134 6.82 -16.23 17.71
C PHE A 134 6.41 -15.40 18.94
N THR A 135 7.39 -14.92 19.72
CA THR A 135 7.22 -14.02 20.87
C THR A 135 6.46 -12.73 20.56
N ALA A 136 6.79 -12.02 19.47
CA ALA A 136 6.13 -10.77 19.11
C ALA A 136 4.69 -11.00 18.64
N ALA A 137 4.47 -12.07 17.88
CA ALA A 137 3.13 -12.50 17.49
C ALA A 137 2.29 -12.94 18.70
N GLN A 138 2.90 -13.62 19.66
CA GLN A 138 2.24 -14.11 20.86
C GLN A 138 1.83 -12.97 21.79
N GLN A 139 2.67 -11.94 21.95
CA GLN A 139 2.30 -10.72 22.67
C GLN A 139 1.08 -10.03 22.05
N LEU A 140 1.00 -9.94 20.72
CA LEU A 140 -0.16 -9.39 20.02
C LEU A 140 -1.42 -10.21 20.27
N VAL A 141 -1.32 -11.53 20.18
CA VAL A 141 -2.44 -12.45 20.45
C VAL A 141 -2.91 -12.31 21.89
N THR A 142 -2.01 -12.30 22.87
CA THR A 142 -2.37 -12.10 24.29
C THR A 142 -3.03 -10.74 24.52
N ALA A 143 -2.47 -9.67 23.94
CA ALA A 143 -3.01 -8.32 24.08
C ALA A 143 -4.39 -8.16 23.40
N SER A 144 -4.70 -8.96 22.38
CA SER A 144 -6.01 -8.94 21.71
C SER A 144 -7.15 -9.45 22.59
N GLY A 145 -6.85 -10.18 23.67
CA GLY A 145 -7.86 -10.81 24.53
C GLY A 145 -8.62 -11.98 23.89
N ILE A 146 -8.23 -12.40 22.68
CA ILE A 146 -8.86 -13.53 21.97
C ILE A 146 -8.30 -14.84 22.55
N PRO A 147 -9.17 -15.75 23.07
CA PRO A 147 -8.71 -17.03 23.58
C PRO A 147 -8.23 -17.92 22.42
N VAL A 148 -6.95 -18.26 22.41
CA VAL A 148 -6.37 -19.19 21.43
C VAL A 148 -6.27 -20.57 22.04
N VAL A 149 -7.05 -21.51 21.50
CA VAL A 149 -7.04 -22.93 21.92
C VAL A 149 -6.28 -23.74 20.87
N HIS A 150 -5.12 -24.28 21.27
CA HIS A 150 -4.37 -25.20 20.43
C HIS A 150 -5.00 -26.60 20.49
N ARG A 151 -5.45 -27.11 19.34
CA ARG A 151 -6.13 -28.42 19.24
C ARG A 151 -5.25 -29.61 19.65
N SER A 152 -3.93 -29.41 19.74
CA SER A 152 -2.93 -30.45 19.99
C SER A 152 -2.56 -30.62 21.47
N GLY A 153 -3.09 -29.81 22.39
CA GLY A 153 -2.72 -29.88 23.82
C GLY A 153 -1.28 -29.48 24.16
N ILE A 154 -0.48 -29.05 23.18
CA ILE A 154 0.90 -28.59 23.36
C ILE A 154 0.87 -27.07 23.39
N VAL A 155 1.14 -26.49 24.56
CA VAL A 155 1.52 -25.07 24.68
C VAL A 155 2.90 -24.93 24.03
N PRO A 156 3.13 -23.93 23.16
CA PRO A 156 4.47 -23.68 22.61
C PRO A 156 5.44 -23.46 23.77
N VAL A 157 6.44 -24.34 23.89
CA VAL A 157 7.52 -24.19 24.87
C VAL A 157 8.20 -22.85 24.57
N PRO A 158 8.33 -21.93 25.54
CA PRO A 158 9.07 -20.69 25.31
C PRO A 158 10.52 -21.07 25.04
N THR A 159 10.95 -20.99 23.78
CA THR A 159 12.37 -21.13 23.45
C THR A 159 13.04 -19.84 23.86
N ILE A 160 13.69 -19.87 25.02
CA ILE A 160 14.63 -18.86 25.45
C ILE A 160 15.95 -19.16 24.74
N SER A 161 16.41 -18.25 23.87
CA SER A 161 17.81 -18.05 23.47
C SER A 161 17.91 -16.68 22.81
#